data_AF-A0A8S9BQH5-F1
#
_entry.id   AF-A0A8S9BQH5-F1
#
_cell.length_a   1.000
_cell.length_b   1.000
_cell.length_c   1.000
_cell.angle_alpha   90.00
_cell.angle_beta   90.00
_cell.angle_gamma   90.00
#
_symmetry.space_group_name_H-M   'P 1'
#
loop_
_entity.id
_entity.type
_entity.pdbx_description
1 polymer ?
#
loop_
_entity_poly.entity_id
_entity_poly.type
_entity_poly.pdbx_seq_one_letter_code
_entity_poly.pdbx_strand_id
1 'polypeptide(L)'
;MKNTNLRYLVLNKASCDRGFGRCQVFRKNGTQLKKYPNRSADRLADPIKDEKDPTKNIFKHEILGADGLAMVGEKIVNGQTMLNKEVPLNTTSTGIGSDYGTNEHKPAPVNHKYPEYAYIDKVMLSQAENEAMVVKVQTRQTRRPELGDKFSSRHGQKGVVGIIVNQEDMPFADTGVTPDIIMNPHGFPSRMTVGKMLELLSGKAGVLNGTLEYGTAFGGSKVDDMGEILIKNGFNYSGKDFVTSGITGESLPAYIFFGPIYYQKLKHMVQDKMHSRARGPRAILTRQPTEGRSRDGGLRLGEMERDCLIAYGASQLLLERLMLSSDAHEVDICEVCGLMGYQGWCQTCKSTRGVTRMTMPYAAKLLVQELLSMNVLVRLKLEDEFPHPK
;
A
#
# COMPACT_ATOMS: atom_id res chain seq x y z
N MET A 1 -31.13 -10.40 -6.91
CA MET A 1 -29.85 -10.84 -6.30
C MET A 1 -28.93 -11.34 -7.40
N LYS A 2 -27.98 -10.53 -7.89
CA LYS A 2 -27.00 -10.96 -8.90
C LYS A 2 -25.81 -11.63 -8.20
N ASN A 3 -25.63 -12.93 -8.45
CA ASN A 3 -24.47 -13.81 -8.22
C ASN A 3 -23.29 -13.23 -7.42
N THR A 4 -23.24 -13.56 -6.13
CA THR A 4 -22.32 -13.08 -5.11
C THR A 4 -20.93 -13.74 -5.04
N ASN A 5 -20.45 -14.48 -6.05
CA ASN A 5 -19.18 -15.24 -5.95
C ASN A 5 -18.16 -14.95 -7.08
N LEU A 6 -17.90 -13.67 -7.34
CA LEU A 6 -16.91 -13.21 -8.32
C LEU A 6 -15.46 -13.58 -7.90
N ARG A 7 -14.91 -14.69 -8.45
CA ARG A 7 -13.46 -15.04 -8.44
C ARG A 7 -12.77 -14.98 -7.05
N TYR A 8 -13.45 -15.47 -6.02
CA TYR A 8 -12.86 -15.67 -4.70
C TYR A 8 -12.34 -17.10 -4.55
N LEU A 9 -11.32 -17.24 -3.71
CA LEU A 9 -10.76 -18.51 -3.27
C LEU A 9 -11.03 -18.65 -1.77
N VAL A 10 -11.39 -19.85 -1.34
CA VAL A 10 -11.48 -20.21 0.08
C VAL A 10 -10.20 -20.94 0.44
N LEU A 11 -9.56 -20.56 1.55
CA LEU A 11 -8.35 -21.21 2.05
C LEU A 11 -8.63 -21.98 3.34
N ASN A 12 -7.93 -23.09 3.52
CA ASN A 12 -7.90 -23.83 4.77
C ASN A 12 -6.99 -23.14 5.80
N LYS A 13 -7.56 -22.80 6.95
CA LYS A 13 -6.86 -22.13 8.06
C LYS A 13 -5.70 -22.98 8.59
N ALA A 14 -5.92 -24.28 8.80
CA ALA A 14 -4.90 -25.18 9.34
C ALA A 14 -3.71 -25.32 8.38
N SER A 15 -3.96 -25.37 7.08
CA SER A 15 -2.91 -25.37 6.06
C SER A 15 -2.09 -24.08 6.10
N CYS A 16 -2.74 -22.92 6.21
CA CYS A 16 -2.04 -21.64 6.39
C CYS A 16 -1.23 -21.59 7.71
N ASP A 17 -1.76 -22.17 8.80
CA ASP A 17 -1.07 -22.26 10.08
C ASP A 17 0.15 -23.18 10.03
N ARG A 18 0.10 -24.26 9.25
CA ARG A 18 1.22 -25.19 9.02
C ARG A 18 2.28 -24.66 8.05
N GLY A 19 2.04 -23.53 7.38
CA GLY A 19 3.03 -22.86 6.55
C GLY A 19 2.63 -22.61 5.10
N PHE A 20 1.44 -23.04 4.68
CA PHE A 20 0.96 -22.84 3.31
C PHE A 20 0.98 -21.36 2.92
N GLY A 21 1.69 -21.03 1.83
CA GLY A 21 1.73 -19.68 1.26
C GLY A 21 2.40 -18.61 2.15
N ARG A 22 3.13 -18.98 3.21
CA ARG A 22 3.92 -18.03 4.00
C ARG A 22 4.99 -17.40 3.12
N CYS A 23 5.13 -16.07 3.20
CA CYS A 23 6.15 -15.35 2.45
C CYS A 23 6.98 -14.46 3.38
N GLN A 24 8.20 -14.16 2.95
CA GLN A 24 9.05 -13.16 3.58
C GLN A 24 9.19 -11.98 2.63
N VAL A 25 8.86 -10.80 3.13
CA VAL A 25 8.99 -9.56 2.38
C VAL A 25 10.22 -8.84 2.87
N PHE A 26 11.15 -8.63 1.94
CA PHE A 26 12.37 -7.89 2.18
C PHE A 26 12.21 -6.48 1.63
N ARG A 27 12.59 -5.48 2.42
CA ARG A 27 12.67 -4.08 2.00
C ARG A 27 14.04 -3.54 2.34
N LYS A 28 14.58 -2.72 1.45
CA LYS A 28 15.90 -2.12 1.60
C LYS A 28 15.76 -0.61 1.64
N ASN A 29 16.26 -0.02 2.71
CA ASN A 29 16.39 1.42 2.87
C ASN A 29 17.87 1.77 2.78
N GLY A 30 18.27 2.42 1.69
CA GLY A 30 19.63 2.87 1.46
C GLY A 30 19.74 4.37 1.65
N THR A 31 20.69 4.81 2.46
CA THR A 31 21.02 6.23 2.64
C THR A 31 22.51 6.45 2.50
N GLN A 32 22.85 7.53 1.79
CA GLN A 32 24.22 8.00 1.67
C GLN A 32 24.43 9.16 2.65
N LEU A 33 25.56 9.14 3.33
CA LEU A 33 26.10 10.26 4.09
C LEU A 33 26.86 11.15 3.10
N LYS A 34 26.29 12.32 2.81
CA LYS A 34 26.82 13.23 1.81
C LYS A 34 27.96 14.04 2.42
N LYS A 35 29.00 14.25 1.62
CA LYS A 35 30.01 15.29 1.85
C LYS A 35 29.60 16.52 1.04
N TYR A 36 29.68 17.70 1.64
CA TYR A 36 29.33 18.97 1.02
C TYR A 36 30.58 19.72 0.55
N PRO A 37 30.44 20.68 -0.40
CA PRO A 37 31.59 21.44 -0.94
C PRO A 37 32.39 22.22 0.11
N ASN A 38 31.74 22.63 1.20
CA ASN A 38 32.36 23.33 2.33
C ASN A 38 33.11 22.39 3.30
N ARG A 39 33.42 21.15 2.88
CA ARG A 39 34.04 20.08 3.70
C ARG A 39 33.20 19.60 4.88
N SER A 40 31.98 20.12 5.09
CA SER A 40 31.04 19.53 6.05
C SER A 40 30.52 18.20 5.51
N ALA A 41 30.16 17.29 6.41
CA ALA A 41 29.64 15.98 6.04
C ALA A 41 28.47 15.61 6.94
N ASP A 42 27.55 14.83 6.39
CA ASP A 42 26.54 14.15 7.19
C ASP A 42 27.21 13.18 8.15
N ARG A 43 26.73 13.11 9.39
CA ARG A 43 27.24 12.20 10.40
C ARG A 43 26.13 11.31 10.96
N LEU A 44 26.53 10.14 11.46
CA LEU A 44 25.67 9.33 12.32
C LEU A 44 25.71 9.91 13.73
N ALA A 45 24.56 9.94 14.38
CA ALA A 45 24.42 10.49 15.72
C ALA A 45 24.06 9.39 16.72
N ASP A 46 24.58 9.53 17.92
CA ASP A 46 24.38 8.58 19.01
C ASP A 46 22.89 8.47 19.39
N PRO A 47 22.45 7.31 19.92
CA PRO A 47 21.11 7.19 20.45
C PRO A 47 20.89 8.14 21.63
N ILE A 48 19.73 8.79 21.68
CA ILE A 48 19.33 9.66 22.79
C ILE A 48 18.73 8.76 23.87
N LYS A 49 19.25 8.94 25.08
CA LYS A 49 18.80 8.23 26.29
C LYS A 49 17.59 8.94 26.90
N ASP A 50 16.76 8.18 27.59
CA ASP A 50 15.62 8.74 28.32
C ASP A 50 16.12 9.62 29.48
N GLU A 51 15.42 10.73 29.74
CA GLU A 51 15.73 11.66 30.83
C GLU A 51 15.45 11.01 32.20
N LYS A 52 14.48 10.10 32.27
CA LYS A 52 14.08 9.43 33.52
C LYS A 52 14.98 8.26 33.90
N ASP A 53 15.40 7.48 32.89
CA ASP A 53 16.26 6.30 33.05
C ASP A 53 17.44 6.39 32.06
N PRO A 54 18.62 6.89 32.46
CA PRO A 54 19.78 7.05 31.57
C PRO A 54 20.39 5.70 31.09
N THR A 55 19.87 4.57 31.59
CA THR A 55 20.22 3.23 31.11
C THR A 55 19.42 2.81 29.87
N LYS A 56 18.31 3.48 29.57
CA LYS A 56 17.40 3.11 28.46
C LYS A 56 17.42 4.18 27.38
N ASN A 57 17.32 3.73 26.14
CA ASN A 57 17.11 4.61 25.00
C ASN A 57 15.65 5.07 24.96
N ILE A 58 15.40 6.25 24.38
CA ILE A 58 14.04 6.70 24.07
C ILE A 58 13.40 5.67 23.14
N PHE A 59 12.07 5.48 23.22
CA PHE A 59 11.31 4.56 22.37
C PHE A 59 11.69 4.62 20.86
N LYS A 60 11.95 5.83 20.33
CA LYS A 60 12.38 6.01 18.93
C LYS A 60 13.75 5.39 18.62
N HIS A 61 14.65 5.38 19.59
CA HIS A 61 16.06 4.95 19.47
C HIS A 61 16.32 3.61 20.17
N GLU A 62 15.27 2.92 20.61
CA GLU A 62 15.35 1.64 21.33
C GLU A 62 16.18 0.58 20.58
N ILE A 63 16.06 0.56 19.26
CA ILE A 63 16.70 -0.44 18.39
C ILE A 63 18.11 -0.01 17.94
N LEU A 64 18.46 1.26 18.17
CA LEU A 64 19.76 1.78 17.75
C LEU A 64 20.85 1.28 18.69
N GLY A 65 21.93 0.77 18.10
CA GLY A 65 23.18 0.53 18.82
C GLY A 65 23.93 1.82 19.11
N ALA A 66 25.11 1.70 19.72
CA ALA A 66 25.98 2.83 20.02
C ALA A 66 26.34 3.66 18.76
N ASP A 67 26.46 3.00 17.61
CA ASP A 67 26.88 3.62 16.34
C ASP A 67 25.75 4.42 15.64
N GLY A 68 24.57 4.57 16.25
CA GLY A 68 23.42 5.25 15.64
C GLY A 68 22.74 4.44 14.51
N LEU A 69 23.08 3.15 14.38
CA LEU A 69 22.51 2.21 13.43
C LEU A 69 21.64 1.17 14.15
N ALA A 70 20.60 0.72 13.47
CA ALA A 70 19.70 -0.29 14.01
C ALA A 70 20.37 -1.67 14.10
N MET A 71 20.19 -2.39 15.21
CA MET A 71 20.84 -3.68 15.44
C MET A 71 20.19 -4.83 14.66
N VAL A 72 21.01 -5.78 14.18
CA VAL A 72 20.53 -6.95 13.44
C VAL A 72 19.79 -7.90 14.37
N GLY A 73 18.62 -8.38 13.96
CA GLY A 73 17.76 -9.28 14.73
C GLY A 73 16.68 -8.58 15.55
N GLU A 74 16.79 -7.26 15.74
CA GLU A 74 15.81 -6.49 16.51
C GLU A 74 14.49 -6.26 15.77
N LYS A 75 13.41 -6.17 16.54
CA LYS A 75 12.05 -5.93 16.04
C LYS A 75 11.80 -4.43 15.94
N ILE A 76 11.59 -3.94 14.72
CA ILE A 76 11.22 -2.54 14.45
C ILE A 76 9.73 -2.34 14.29
N VAL A 77 9.21 -1.30 14.94
CA VAL A 77 7.80 -0.89 14.95
C VAL A 77 7.68 0.52 14.33
N ASN A 78 6.46 0.89 13.94
CA ASN A 78 6.19 2.18 13.31
C ASN A 78 6.68 3.36 14.19
N GLY A 79 7.40 4.29 13.57
CA GLY A 79 7.91 5.50 14.21
C GLY A 79 9.31 5.38 14.82
N GLN A 80 9.86 4.17 14.91
CA GLN A 80 11.24 3.95 15.35
C GLN A 80 12.25 4.26 14.24
N THR A 81 13.45 4.68 14.65
CA THR A 81 14.51 5.13 13.75
C THR A 81 15.41 3.94 13.37
N MET A 82 15.59 3.71 12.07
CA MET A 82 16.52 2.69 11.54
C MET A 82 17.96 3.22 11.44
N LEU A 83 18.09 4.52 11.19
CA LEU A 83 19.36 5.18 11.00
C LEU A 83 19.25 6.60 11.52
N ASN A 84 19.99 6.90 12.58
CA ASN A 84 20.03 8.23 13.16
C ASN A 84 21.12 9.05 12.45
N LYS A 85 20.67 9.98 11.61
CA LYS A 85 21.52 10.81 10.77
C LYS A 85 21.32 12.27 11.13
N GLU A 86 22.42 13.01 11.13
CA GLU A 86 22.48 14.44 11.30
C GLU A 86 23.08 15.11 10.06
N VAL A 87 22.48 16.23 9.66
CA VAL A 87 22.87 17.01 8.48
C VAL A 87 23.32 18.39 8.94
N PRO A 88 24.46 18.93 8.47
CA PRO A 88 24.91 20.27 8.83
C PRO A 88 23.90 21.34 8.36
N LEU A 89 23.69 22.40 9.16
CA LEU A 89 22.78 23.49 8.79
C LEU A 89 23.31 24.33 7.62
N ASN A 90 24.62 24.57 7.59
CA ASN A 90 25.29 25.36 6.56
C ASN A 90 25.78 24.42 5.45
N THR A 91 24.97 24.23 4.40
CA THR A 91 25.32 23.36 3.26
C THR A 91 25.77 24.11 2.01
N THR A 92 25.52 25.44 1.95
CA THR A 92 25.66 26.28 0.75
C THR A 92 26.69 27.39 0.86
N SER A 93 27.21 27.71 2.04
CA SER A 93 28.19 28.78 2.20
C SER A 93 29.55 28.36 1.63
N THR A 94 29.87 28.80 0.41
CA THR A 94 31.23 28.82 -0.12
C THR A 94 31.99 29.97 0.52
N GLY A 95 32.30 29.84 1.81
CA GLY A 95 32.98 30.89 2.57
C GLY A 95 34.41 31.10 2.09
N ILE A 96 34.62 32.11 1.25
CA ILE A 96 35.90 32.81 1.14
C ILE A 96 35.93 33.75 2.35
N GLY A 97 36.57 33.31 3.43
CA GLY A 97 36.63 34.05 4.68
C GLY A 97 36.55 33.10 5.88
N SER A 98 37.37 33.36 6.89
CA SER A 98 37.54 32.60 8.13
C SER A 98 36.32 32.69 9.07
N ASP A 99 35.12 32.61 8.53
CA ASP A 99 33.88 32.56 9.29
C ASP A 99 33.48 31.09 9.39
N TYR A 100 34.11 30.39 10.34
CA TYR A 100 33.70 29.05 10.74
C TYR A 100 32.32 29.16 11.39
N GLY A 101 31.27 29.18 10.56
CA GLY A 101 29.90 29.05 11.03
C GLY A 101 29.78 27.87 11.98
N THR A 102 28.97 28.02 13.02
CA THR A 102 28.83 27.02 14.09
C THR A 102 28.61 25.62 13.51
N ASN A 103 29.28 24.60 14.09
CA ASN A 103 29.16 23.18 13.73
C ASN A 103 27.79 22.59 14.15
N GLU A 104 26.71 23.34 13.90
CA GLU A 104 25.37 22.95 14.25
C GLU A 104 24.80 21.99 13.21
N HIS A 105 24.26 20.90 13.72
CA HIS A 105 23.66 19.83 12.92
C HIS A 105 22.17 19.74 13.23
N LYS A 106 21.39 19.46 12.18
CA LYS A 106 19.96 19.20 12.27
C LYS A 106 19.71 17.68 12.15
N PRO A 107 18.86 17.10 13.00
CA PRO A 107 18.49 15.69 12.88
C PRO A 107 17.67 15.45 11.59
N ALA A 108 18.07 14.44 10.82
CA ALA A 108 17.41 13.94 9.63
C ALA A 108 17.36 12.39 9.64
N PRO A 109 16.72 11.77 10.64
CA PRO A 109 16.70 10.32 10.81
C PRO A 109 15.87 9.62 9.73
N VAL A 110 16.21 8.36 9.47
CA VAL A 110 15.45 7.47 8.60
C VAL A 110 14.55 6.58 9.46
N ASN A 111 13.26 6.87 9.47
CA ASN A 111 12.29 6.16 10.29
C ASN A 111 11.59 5.04 9.53
N HIS A 112 11.19 3.99 10.26
CA HIS A 112 10.30 2.96 9.76
C HIS A 112 8.87 3.50 9.70
N LYS A 113 8.32 3.61 8.49
CA LYS A 113 7.00 4.22 8.22
C LYS A 113 5.88 3.21 8.04
N TYR A 114 6.19 1.91 8.04
CA TYR A 114 5.17 0.89 7.82
C TYR A 114 4.41 0.62 9.12
N PRO A 115 3.08 0.38 9.05
CA PRO A 115 2.26 0.20 10.23
C PRO A 115 2.61 -1.08 11.00
N GLU A 116 3.03 -2.12 10.29
CA GLU A 116 3.42 -3.38 10.90
C GLU A 116 4.90 -3.43 11.25
N TYR A 117 5.18 -4.30 12.21
CA TYR A 117 6.53 -4.57 12.65
C TYR A 117 7.32 -5.34 11.58
N ALA A 118 8.62 -5.15 11.56
CA ALA A 118 9.56 -5.93 10.78
C ALA A 118 10.77 -6.28 11.67
N TYR A 119 11.63 -7.16 11.20
CA TYR A 119 12.92 -7.44 11.84
C TYR A 119 14.03 -6.87 10.97
N ILE A 120 15.10 -6.40 11.59
CA ILE A 120 16.30 -6.00 10.85
C ILE A 120 17.07 -7.27 10.49
N ASP A 121 17.20 -7.51 9.18
CA ASP A 121 17.84 -8.72 8.66
C ASP A 121 19.33 -8.49 8.46
N LYS A 122 19.68 -7.37 7.80
CA LYS A 122 21.07 -7.03 7.47
C LYS A 122 21.27 -5.53 7.53
N VAL A 123 22.38 -5.12 8.10
CA VAL A 123 22.91 -3.76 8.00
C VAL A 123 24.24 -3.83 7.28
N MET A 124 24.38 -3.05 6.21
CA MET A 124 25.57 -3.01 5.38
C MET A 124 26.10 -1.58 5.35
N LEU A 125 27.38 -1.45 5.68
CA LEU A 125 28.18 -0.24 5.48
C LEU A 125 29.08 -0.47 4.27
N SER A 126 29.12 0.49 3.36
CA SER A 126 29.97 0.45 2.17
C SER A 126 30.38 1.86 1.83
N GLN A 127 31.53 2.03 1.19
CA GLN A 127 31.93 3.30 0.62
C GLN A 127 31.56 3.33 -0.88
N ALA A 128 31.02 4.44 -1.36
CA ALA A 128 30.85 4.68 -2.79
C ALA A 128 32.15 5.23 -3.42
N GLU A 129 32.24 5.27 -4.75
CA GLU A 129 33.38 5.83 -5.49
C GLU A 129 33.70 7.29 -5.08
N ASN A 130 32.68 8.06 -4.73
CA ASN A 130 32.82 9.45 -4.25
C ASN A 130 33.29 9.55 -2.78
N GLU A 131 33.87 8.49 -2.23
CA GLU A 131 34.23 8.31 -0.82
C GLU A 131 33.07 8.50 0.18
N ALA A 132 31.84 8.60 -0.30
CA ALA A 132 30.66 8.79 0.54
C ALA A 132 30.28 7.47 1.20
N MET A 133 30.07 7.50 2.52
CA MET A 133 29.59 6.35 3.28
C MET A 133 28.14 6.06 2.92
N VAL A 134 27.86 4.83 2.52
CA VAL A 134 26.53 4.33 2.15
C VAL A 134 26.12 3.30 3.18
N VAL A 135 25.01 3.58 3.86
CA VAL A 135 24.38 2.65 4.79
C VAL A 135 23.13 2.08 4.16
N LYS A 136 23.03 0.75 4.15
CA LYS A 136 21.87 0.01 3.65
C LYS A 136 21.32 -0.86 4.76
N VAL A 137 20.11 -0.56 5.21
CA VAL A 137 19.37 -1.36 6.19
C VAL A 137 18.33 -2.18 5.44
N GLN A 138 18.37 -3.51 5.59
CA GLN A 138 17.39 -4.43 5.05
C GLN A 138 16.49 -4.93 6.17
N THR A 139 15.19 -4.70 6.03
CA THR A 139 14.15 -5.20 6.93
C THR A 139 13.48 -6.42 6.32
N ARG A 140 13.20 -7.44 7.13
CA ARG A 140 12.48 -8.66 6.77
C ARG A 140 11.19 -8.74 7.59
N GLN A 141 10.09 -9.03 6.90
CA GLN A 141 8.79 -9.27 7.52
C GLN A 141 8.25 -10.61 7.07
N THR A 142 7.89 -11.48 8.01
CA THR A 142 7.20 -12.74 7.71
C THR A 142 5.70 -12.47 7.63
N ARG A 143 5.09 -12.80 6.49
CA ARG A 143 3.68 -12.57 6.23
C ARG A 143 2.94 -13.89 6.03
N ARG A 144 1.91 -14.10 6.84
CA ARG A 144 0.93 -15.17 6.65
C ARG A 144 -0.01 -14.78 5.49
N PRO A 145 -0.56 -15.72 4.71
CA PRO A 145 -1.69 -15.41 3.84
C PRO A 145 -2.88 -14.89 4.64
N GLU A 146 -3.42 -13.76 4.21
CA GLU A 146 -4.56 -13.11 4.84
C GLU A 146 -5.67 -12.83 3.81
N LEU A 147 -6.84 -12.42 4.31
CA LEU A 147 -7.97 -12.04 3.47
C LEU A 147 -7.58 -10.89 2.54
N GLY A 148 -7.87 -11.02 1.25
CA GLY A 148 -7.47 -10.03 0.25
C GLY A 148 -6.14 -10.31 -0.47
N ASP A 149 -5.34 -11.28 -0.01
CA ASP A 149 -4.17 -11.74 -0.76
C ASP A 149 -4.57 -12.39 -2.08
N LYS A 150 -3.73 -12.25 -3.10
CA LYS A 150 -4.03 -12.75 -4.45
C LYS A 150 -3.21 -13.99 -4.78
N PHE A 151 -3.89 -15.03 -5.26
CA PHE A 151 -3.31 -16.25 -5.78
C PHE A 151 -3.66 -16.43 -7.27
N SER A 152 -2.89 -17.25 -7.98
CA SER A 152 -3.14 -17.61 -9.37
C SER A 152 -2.79 -19.06 -9.61
N SER A 153 -3.59 -19.77 -10.39
CA SER A 153 -3.10 -20.98 -11.06
C SER A 153 -2.19 -20.61 -12.22
N ARG A 154 -1.45 -21.60 -12.76
CA ARG A 154 -0.65 -21.45 -13.99
C ARG A 154 -1.50 -21.11 -15.22
N HIS A 155 -2.81 -21.39 -15.18
CA HIS A 155 -3.77 -21.17 -16.28
C HIS A 155 -4.44 -19.78 -16.25
N GLY A 156 -3.78 -18.77 -15.66
CA GLY A 156 -4.29 -17.40 -15.63
C GLY A 156 -5.55 -17.19 -14.76
N GLN A 157 -5.92 -18.17 -13.94
CA GLN A 157 -7.04 -18.05 -13.01
C GLN A 157 -6.59 -17.36 -11.72
N LYS A 158 -6.57 -16.02 -11.78
CA LYS A 158 -6.32 -15.16 -10.62
C LYS A 158 -7.57 -15.10 -9.74
N GLY A 159 -7.37 -15.25 -8.44
CA GLY A 159 -8.41 -15.14 -7.41
C GLY A 159 -7.87 -14.46 -6.15
N VAL A 160 -8.76 -13.81 -5.43
CA VAL A 160 -8.47 -13.19 -4.13
C VAL A 160 -8.96 -14.13 -3.02
N VAL A 161 -8.23 -14.24 -1.92
CA VAL A 161 -8.69 -14.96 -0.73
C VAL A 161 -9.92 -14.24 -0.18
N GLY A 162 -11.08 -14.86 -0.30
CA GLY A 162 -12.35 -14.30 0.18
C GLY A 162 -12.59 -14.63 1.65
N ILE A 163 -12.32 -15.88 2.04
CA ILE A 163 -12.49 -16.36 3.41
C ILE A 163 -11.45 -17.44 3.72
N ILE A 164 -11.04 -17.51 4.98
CA ILE A 164 -10.18 -18.55 5.55
C ILE A 164 -11.05 -19.34 6.53
N VAL A 165 -11.22 -20.63 6.28
CA VAL A 165 -12.16 -21.52 6.99
C VAL A 165 -11.39 -22.55 7.82
N ASN A 166 -11.92 -22.97 8.97
CA ASN A 166 -11.29 -23.99 9.80
C ASN A 166 -11.24 -25.34 9.05
N GLN A 167 -10.28 -26.21 9.40
CA GLN A 167 -10.14 -27.52 8.75
C GLN A 167 -11.35 -28.42 9.02
N GLU A 168 -11.99 -28.30 10.18
CA GLU A 168 -13.17 -29.07 10.59
C GLU A 168 -14.40 -28.81 9.72
N ASP A 169 -14.58 -27.58 9.25
CA ASP A 169 -15.71 -27.20 8.39
C ASP A 169 -15.48 -27.56 6.91
N MET A 170 -14.24 -27.88 6.54
CA MET A 170 -13.91 -28.21 5.15
C MET A 170 -14.46 -29.59 4.78
N PRO A 171 -14.93 -29.77 3.54
CA PRO A 171 -15.36 -31.07 3.09
C PRO A 171 -14.16 -32.01 2.96
N PHE A 172 -14.31 -33.28 3.35
CA PHE A 172 -13.22 -34.25 3.39
C PHE A 172 -13.59 -35.52 2.61
N ALA A 173 -12.59 -36.11 1.94
CA ALA A 173 -12.75 -37.40 1.25
C ALA A 173 -12.70 -38.56 2.25
N ASP A 174 -13.17 -39.74 1.86
CA ASP A 174 -13.13 -40.96 2.70
C ASP A 174 -11.71 -41.38 3.10
N THR A 175 -10.71 -40.94 2.31
CA THR A 175 -9.29 -41.09 2.60
C THR A 175 -8.78 -40.13 3.69
N GLY A 176 -9.63 -39.25 4.21
CA GLY A 176 -9.29 -38.21 5.19
C GLY A 176 -8.68 -36.94 4.60
N VAL A 177 -8.57 -36.84 3.27
CA VAL A 177 -7.95 -35.68 2.61
C VAL A 177 -8.92 -34.50 2.61
N THR A 178 -8.47 -33.37 3.16
CA THR A 178 -9.16 -32.06 3.13
C THR A 178 -8.49 -31.11 2.13
N PRO A 179 -9.25 -30.29 1.38
CA PRO A 179 -8.68 -29.34 0.43
C PRO A 179 -7.95 -28.18 1.12
N ASP A 180 -6.86 -27.72 0.51
CA ASP A 180 -6.15 -26.49 0.91
C ASP A 180 -6.82 -25.22 0.35
N ILE A 181 -7.26 -25.31 -0.92
CA ILE A 181 -7.94 -24.22 -1.64
C ILE A 181 -9.21 -24.76 -2.28
N ILE A 182 -10.33 -24.07 -2.07
CA ILE A 182 -11.56 -24.30 -2.83
C ILE A 182 -11.74 -23.17 -3.85
N MET A 183 -11.98 -23.56 -5.10
CA MET A 183 -12.27 -22.64 -6.20
C MET A 183 -13.70 -22.81 -6.69
N ASN A 184 -14.34 -21.69 -7.02
CA ASN A 184 -15.67 -21.67 -7.63
C ASN A 184 -15.66 -22.31 -9.05
N PRO A 185 -16.51 -23.32 -9.33
CA PRO A 185 -16.59 -23.99 -10.64
C PRO A 185 -17.10 -23.09 -11.77
N HIS A 186 -17.82 -21.99 -11.48
CA HIS A 186 -18.30 -21.07 -12.52
C HIS A 186 -17.18 -20.40 -13.35
N GLY A 187 -15.93 -20.47 -12.87
CA GLY A 187 -14.76 -19.99 -13.60
C GLY A 187 -14.32 -20.86 -14.78
N PHE A 188 -14.76 -22.12 -14.88
CA PHE A 188 -14.34 -23.03 -15.95
C PHE A 188 -15.07 -22.80 -17.29
N PRO A 189 -16.42 -22.78 -17.35
CA PRO A 189 -17.13 -22.67 -18.64
C PRO A 189 -16.86 -21.33 -19.33
N SER A 190 -16.82 -20.24 -18.56
CA SER A 190 -16.62 -18.88 -19.08
C SER A 190 -15.23 -18.61 -19.64
N ARG A 191 -14.22 -19.36 -19.21
CA ARG A 191 -12.81 -19.13 -19.59
C ARG A 191 -12.23 -20.21 -20.50
N MET A 192 -12.94 -21.32 -20.68
CA MET A 192 -12.50 -22.45 -21.51
C MET A 192 -11.11 -22.99 -21.14
N THR A 193 -10.72 -22.88 -19.86
CA THR A 193 -9.40 -23.32 -19.37
C THR A 193 -9.41 -24.81 -19.03
N VAL A 194 -9.52 -25.66 -20.05
CA VAL A 194 -9.55 -27.12 -19.91
C VAL A 194 -8.21 -27.67 -19.39
N GLY A 195 -7.09 -27.02 -19.73
CA GLY A 195 -5.76 -27.42 -19.28
C GLY A 195 -5.62 -27.52 -17.75
N LYS A 196 -6.39 -26.75 -16.97
CA LYS A 196 -6.40 -26.88 -15.51
C LYS A 196 -7.07 -28.17 -15.03
N MET A 197 -8.10 -28.64 -15.75
CA MET A 197 -8.74 -29.92 -15.44
C MET A 197 -7.82 -31.09 -15.78
N LEU A 198 -7.08 -30.98 -16.89
CA LEU A 198 -6.06 -31.95 -17.27
C LEU A 198 -4.91 -32.00 -16.25
N GLU A 199 -4.42 -30.83 -15.79
CA GLU A 199 -3.37 -30.75 -14.76
C GLU A 199 -3.78 -31.45 -13.46
N LEU A 200 -5.05 -31.34 -13.05
CA LEU A 200 -5.53 -32.03 -11.84
C LEU A 200 -5.52 -33.54 -12.01
N LEU A 201 -6.01 -34.05 -13.14
CA LEU A 201 -6.01 -35.50 -13.44
C LEU A 201 -4.60 -36.07 -13.47
N SER A 202 -3.71 -35.45 -14.27
CA SER A 202 -2.32 -35.88 -14.37
C SER A 202 -1.57 -35.73 -13.04
N GLY A 203 -1.83 -34.66 -12.29
CA GLY A 203 -1.25 -34.44 -10.97
C GLY A 203 -1.68 -35.51 -9.96
N LYS A 204 -2.96 -35.89 -9.98
CA LYS A 204 -3.48 -36.95 -9.10
C LYS A 204 -2.90 -38.31 -9.47
N ALA A 205 -2.88 -38.66 -10.76
CA ALA A 205 -2.29 -39.91 -11.25
C ALA A 205 -0.78 -40.00 -10.92
N GLY A 206 -0.03 -38.91 -11.13
CA GLY A 206 1.40 -38.85 -10.82
C GLY A 206 1.72 -39.02 -9.33
N VAL A 207 0.91 -38.42 -8.43
CA VAL A 207 1.08 -38.63 -6.98
C VAL A 207 0.85 -40.10 -6.58
N LEU A 208 -0.12 -40.77 -7.18
CA LEU A 208 -0.42 -42.18 -6.88
C LEU A 208 0.64 -43.14 -7.44
N ASN A 209 1.15 -42.86 -8.63
CA ASN A 209 2.21 -43.67 -9.25
C ASN A 209 3.61 -43.37 -8.68
N GLY A 210 3.78 -42.21 -8.03
CA GLY A 210 5.07 -41.73 -7.53
C GLY A 210 5.96 -41.11 -8.61
N THR A 211 5.44 -40.87 -9.81
CA THR A 211 6.16 -40.28 -10.94
C THR A 211 5.71 -38.84 -11.22
N LEU A 212 6.65 -37.97 -11.60
CA LEU A 212 6.32 -36.63 -12.10
C LEU A 212 5.92 -36.73 -13.56
N GLU A 213 4.66 -36.43 -13.85
CA GLU A 213 4.10 -36.46 -15.20
C GLU A 213 4.42 -35.19 -16.00
N TYR A 214 4.47 -35.32 -17.33
CA TYR A 214 4.82 -34.21 -18.23
C TYR A 214 3.57 -33.59 -18.86
N GLY A 215 3.48 -32.26 -18.81
CA GLY A 215 2.46 -31.46 -19.49
C GLY A 215 3.05 -30.52 -20.55
N THR A 216 3.97 -31.01 -21.39
CA THR A 216 4.61 -30.23 -22.44
C THR A 216 3.63 -29.89 -23.57
N ALA A 217 3.85 -28.77 -24.27
CA ALA A 217 3.00 -28.40 -25.41
C ALA A 217 3.08 -29.46 -26.52
N PHE A 218 1.93 -29.80 -27.11
CA PHE A 218 1.78 -30.79 -28.20
C PHE A 218 2.24 -32.22 -27.86
N GLY A 219 2.46 -32.53 -26.58
CA GLY A 219 2.87 -33.85 -26.11
C GLY A 219 2.56 -34.04 -24.64
N GLY A 220 3.37 -34.86 -23.97
CA GLY A 220 3.20 -35.19 -22.56
C GLY A 220 2.30 -36.41 -22.33
N SER A 221 1.92 -36.61 -21.07
CA SER A 221 1.17 -37.77 -20.63
C SER A 221 -0.30 -37.65 -21.09
N LYS A 222 -0.81 -38.68 -21.79
CA LYS A 222 -2.17 -38.68 -22.31
C LYS A 222 -3.18 -38.87 -21.18
N VAL A 223 -4.37 -38.29 -21.35
CA VAL A 223 -5.44 -38.34 -20.34
C VAL A 223 -5.94 -39.76 -20.10
N ASP A 224 -6.03 -40.56 -21.15
CA ASP A 224 -6.51 -41.94 -21.09
C ASP A 224 -5.57 -42.80 -20.23
N ASP A 225 -4.26 -42.70 -20.46
CA ASP A 225 -3.24 -43.39 -19.66
C ASP A 225 -3.32 -42.98 -18.18
N MET A 226 -3.56 -41.70 -17.89
CA MET A 226 -3.74 -41.21 -16.51
C MET A 226 -5.03 -41.74 -15.88
N GLY A 227 -6.10 -41.88 -16.66
CA GLY A 227 -7.35 -42.48 -16.23
C GLY A 227 -7.17 -43.95 -15.84
N GLU A 228 -6.38 -44.71 -16.58
CA GLU A 228 -6.05 -46.10 -16.22
C GLU A 228 -5.26 -46.20 -14.92
N ILE A 229 -4.30 -45.29 -14.69
CA ILE A 229 -3.55 -45.22 -13.42
C ILE A 229 -4.49 -44.94 -12.24
N LEU A 230 -5.46 -44.04 -12.42
CA LEU A 230 -6.46 -43.74 -11.39
C LEU A 230 -7.31 -44.98 -11.07
N ILE A 231 -7.80 -45.69 -12.09
CA ILE A 231 -8.59 -46.92 -11.92
C ILE A 231 -7.78 -48.01 -11.20
N LYS A 232 -6.52 -48.21 -11.59
CA LYS A 232 -5.61 -49.20 -10.95
C LYS A 232 -5.43 -48.93 -9.45
N ASN A 233 -5.50 -47.68 -9.04
CA ASN A 233 -5.39 -47.25 -7.64
C ASN A 233 -6.74 -47.09 -6.92
N GLY A 234 -7.85 -47.54 -7.52
CA GLY A 234 -9.18 -47.49 -6.91
C GLY A 234 -9.87 -46.12 -6.94
N PHE A 235 -9.36 -45.16 -7.73
CA PHE A 235 -10.00 -43.87 -7.94
C PHE A 235 -10.86 -43.84 -9.20
N ASN A 236 -11.80 -42.89 -9.25
CA ASN A 236 -12.63 -42.67 -10.44
C ASN A 236 -11.77 -42.19 -11.62
N TYR A 237 -12.00 -42.77 -12.81
CA TYR A 237 -11.32 -42.38 -14.06
C TYR A 237 -11.41 -40.88 -14.36
N SER A 238 -12.53 -40.25 -13.95
CA SER A 238 -12.79 -38.82 -14.16
C SER A 238 -12.17 -37.90 -13.10
N GLY A 239 -11.45 -38.46 -12.11
CA GLY A 239 -10.85 -37.70 -11.01
C GLY A 239 -11.86 -37.07 -10.05
N LYS A 240 -13.13 -37.47 -10.11
CA LYS A 240 -14.20 -37.01 -9.23
C LYS A 240 -14.40 -38.00 -8.08
N ASP A 241 -14.29 -37.52 -6.86
CA ASP A 241 -14.42 -38.32 -5.67
C ASP A 241 -15.71 -37.97 -4.91
N PHE A 242 -16.10 -38.89 -4.04
CA PHE A 242 -17.12 -38.67 -3.03
C PHE A 242 -16.51 -37.90 -1.86
N VAL A 243 -17.23 -36.91 -1.35
CA VAL A 243 -16.74 -36.02 -0.30
C VAL A 243 -17.87 -35.75 0.69
N THR A 244 -17.54 -35.80 1.97
CA THR A 244 -18.46 -35.57 3.09
C THR A 244 -18.37 -34.12 3.56
N SER A 245 -19.51 -33.53 3.91
CA SER A 245 -19.59 -32.18 4.46
C SER A 245 -19.00 -32.15 5.87
N GLY A 246 -18.02 -31.28 6.12
CA GLY A 246 -17.45 -31.08 7.46
C GLY A 246 -18.43 -30.43 8.46
N ILE A 247 -19.45 -29.72 7.96
CA ILE A 247 -20.40 -28.98 8.81
C ILE A 247 -21.55 -29.90 9.27
N THR A 248 -22.11 -30.68 8.35
CA THR A 248 -23.30 -31.52 8.62
C THR A 248 -22.96 -32.98 8.87
N GLY A 249 -21.78 -33.43 8.44
CA GLY A 249 -21.41 -34.85 8.45
C GLY A 249 -22.10 -35.69 7.35
N GLU A 250 -23.00 -35.09 6.58
CA GLU A 250 -23.68 -35.76 5.46
C GLU A 250 -22.82 -35.72 4.21
N SER A 251 -22.95 -36.73 3.37
CA SER A 251 -22.32 -36.78 2.07
C SER A 251 -22.88 -35.72 1.12
N LEU A 252 -22.02 -35.10 0.31
CA LEU A 252 -22.48 -34.18 -0.72
C LEU A 252 -23.24 -34.94 -1.82
N PRO A 253 -24.35 -34.39 -2.35
CA PRO A 253 -25.17 -35.07 -3.36
C PRO A 253 -24.51 -35.14 -4.75
N ALA A 254 -23.32 -34.54 -4.92
CA ALA A 254 -22.59 -34.48 -6.18
C ALA A 254 -21.13 -34.88 -5.99
N TYR A 255 -20.57 -35.53 -7.00
CA TYR A 255 -19.14 -35.86 -7.02
C TYR A 255 -18.29 -34.59 -7.21
N ILE A 256 -17.28 -34.45 -6.36
CA ILE A 256 -16.41 -33.28 -6.35
C ILE A 256 -15.14 -33.59 -7.13
N PHE A 257 -14.79 -32.71 -8.05
CA PHE A 257 -13.53 -32.80 -8.77
C PHE A 257 -12.40 -32.25 -7.88
N PHE A 258 -11.60 -33.16 -7.33
CA PHE A 258 -10.63 -32.88 -6.29
C PHE A 258 -9.27 -33.54 -6.60
N GLY A 259 -8.19 -32.77 -6.46
CA GLY A 259 -6.83 -33.23 -6.71
C GLY A 259 -5.80 -32.10 -6.63
N PRO A 260 -4.50 -32.45 -6.72
CA PRO A 260 -3.41 -31.49 -6.61
C PRO A 260 -3.32 -30.60 -7.85
N ILE A 261 -3.28 -29.28 -7.65
CA ILE A 261 -3.04 -28.28 -8.70
C ILE A 261 -2.00 -27.29 -8.20
N TYR A 262 -1.07 -26.89 -9.08
CA TYR A 262 -0.06 -25.91 -8.71
C TYR A 262 -0.62 -24.47 -8.68
N TYR A 263 -0.63 -23.87 -7.49
CA TYR A 263 -0.99 -22.48 -7.25
C TYR A 263 0.21 -21.62 -6.88
N GLN A 264 0.18 -20.37 -7.31
CA GLN A 264 1.21 -19.36 -7.06
C GLN A 264 0.62 -18.20 -6.25
N LYS A 265 1.31 -17.81 -5.17
CA LYS A 265 1.00 -16.56 -4.45
C LYS A 265 1.58 -15.38 -5.22
N LEU A 266 0.76 -14.36 -5.49
CA LEU A 266 1.21 -13.17 -6.22
C LEU A 266 1.73 -12.09 -5.25
N LYS A 267 2.54 -11.17 -5.78
CA LYS A 267 3.05 -9.99 -5.04
C LYS A 267 1.96 -9.03 -4.54
N HIS A 268 0.72 -9.19 -5.00
CA HIS A 268 -0.40 -8.32 -4.65
C HIS A 268 -0.99 -8.72 -3.30
N MET A 269 -0.30 -8.35 -2.23
CA MET A 269 -0.77 -8.53 -0.85
C MET A 269 -1.66 -7.36 -0.41
N VAL A 270 -2.67 -7.65 0.41
CA VAL A 270 -3.62 -6.63 0.89
C VAL A 270 -2.93 -5.55 1.74
N GLN A 271 -1.97 -5.96 2.55
CA GLN A 271 -1.24 -5.12 3.49
C GLN A 271 -0.50 -3.96 2.80
N ASP A 272 -0.01 -4.19 1.59
CA ASP A 272 0.69 -3.18 0.79
C ASP A 272 -0.27 -2.20 0.09
N LYS A 273 -1.57 -2.53 0.05
CA LYS A 273 -2.61 -1.71 -0.59
C LYS A 273 -3.44 -0.90 0.40
N MET A 274 -3.55 -1.35 1.65
CA MET A 274 -4.27 -0.62 2.67
C MET A 274 -3.62 0.76 2.88
N HIS A 275 -4.41 1.82 2.65
CA HIS A 275 -3.99 3.20 2.83
C HIS A 275 -5.18 4.02 3.32
N SER A 276 -4.95 4.82 4.36
CA SER A 276 -5.96 5.70 4.95
C SER A 276 -5.30 6.99 5.41
N ARG A 277 -6.00 8.10 5.20
CA ARG A 277 -5.55 9.43 5.62
C ARG A 277 -6.71 10.16 6.27
N ALA A 278 -6.47 10.71 7.46
CA ALA A 278 -7.37 11.66 8.10
C ALA A 278 -6.94 13.10 7.75
N ARG A 279 -5.88 13.60 8.39
CA ARG A 279 -5.20 14.86 8.06
C ARG A 279 -3.71 14.58 7.91
N GLY A 280 -3.04 15.36 7.08
CA GLY A 280 -1.64 15.12 6.74
C GLY A 280 -1.00 16.36 6.10
N PRO A 281 0.27 16.26 5.71
CA PRO A 281 0.98 17.37 5.08
C PRO A 281 0.26 17.84 3.81
N ARG A 282 0.45 19.12 3.52
CA ARG A 282 -0.07 19.80 2.33
C ARG A 282 1.10 20.16 1.42
N ALA A 283 0.85 20.16 0.12
CA ALA A 283 1.80 20.67 -0.86
C ALA A 283 2.07 22.17 -0.60
N ILE A 284 3.33 22.60 -0.78
CA ILE A 284 3.73 23.98 -0.47
C ILE A 284 3.04 24.97 -1.41
N LEU A 285 3.00 24.66 -2.72
CA LEU A 285 2.45 25.53 -3.74
C LEU A 285 0.92 25.60 -3.66
N THR A 286 0.23 24.46 -3.82
CA THR A 286 -1.23 24.39 -3.97
C THR A 286 -1.99 24.22 -2.66
N ARG A 287 -1.29 23.98 -1.54
CA ARG A 287 -1.89 23.62 -0.24
C ARG A 287 -2.83 22.42 -0.26
N GLN A 288 -2.82 21.62 -1.33
CA GLN A 288 -3.60 20.40 -1.43
C GLN A 288 -2.95 19.25 -0.66
N PRO A 289 -3.71 18.21 -0.30
CA PRO A 289 -3.16 16.93 0.12
C PRO A 289 -2.02 16.45 -0.79
N THR A 290 -0.90 16.03 -0.19
CA THR A 290 0.21 15.39 -0.93
C THR A 290 -0.24 14.16 -1.72
N GLU A 291 0.53 13.76 -2.72
CA GLU A 291 0.32 12.52 -3.46
C GLU A 291 1.15 11.36 -2.88
N GLY A 292 0.58 10.16 -2.93
CA GLY A 292 1.28 8.91 -2.66
C GLY A 292 1.31 8.50 -1.18
N ARG A 293 1.19 7.19 -0.93
CA ARG A 293 1.14 6.60 0.41
C ARG A 293 2.37 6.94 1.26
N SER A 294 3.56 6.98 0.67
CA SER A 294 4.82 7.23 1.41
C SER A 294 4.97 8.66 1.96
N ARG A 295 4.12 9.59 1.50
CA ARG A 295 4.08 11.01 1.89
C ARG A 295 2.75 11.37 2.59
N ASP A 296 2.08 10.36 3.15
CA ASP A 296 0.74 10.48 3.75
C ASP A 296 -0.28 11.14 2.81
N GLY A 297 -0.20 10.79 1.53
CA GLY A 297 -1.00 11.41 0.48
C GLY A 297 -2.49 11.10 0.56
N GLY A 298 -3.32 12.01 0.06
CA GLY A 298 -4.76 11.81 -0.05
C GLY A 298 -5.14 10.99 -1.29
N LEU A 299 -6.39 10.51 -1.32
CA LEU A 299 -6.99 10.03 -2.57
C LEU A 299 -7.48 11.23 -3.38
N ARG A 300 -7.40 11.12 -4.70
CA ARG A 300 -7.87 12.14 -5.63
C ARG A 300 -9.31 11.86 -6.01
N LEU A 301 -10.19 12.86 -5.85
CA LEU A 301 -11.49 12.89 -6.51
C LEU A 301 -11.28 13.55 -7.87
N GLY A 302 -11.40 12.77 -8.94
CA GLY A 302 -11.21 13.23 -10.31
C GLY A 302 -12.47 13.84 -10.90
N GLU A 303 -12.38 14.16 -12.20
CA GLU A 303 -13.49 14.72 -12.95
C GLU A 303 -14.64 13.72 -13.10
N MET A 304 -14.32 12.46 -13.39
CA MET A 304 -15.33 11.41 -13.55
C MET A 304 -16.10 11.19 -12.24
N GLU A 305 -15.41 11.21 -11.09
CA GLU A 305 -16.07 11.06 -9.80
C GLU A 305 -16.92 12.29 -9.43
N ARG A 306 -16.49 13.50 -9.80
CA ARG A 306 -17.32 14.72 -9.66
C ARG A 306 -18.62 14.56 -10.46
N ASP A 307 -18.54 14.12 -11.71
CA ASP A 307 -19.71 14.00 -12.58
C ASP A 307 -20.70 12.96 -12.06
N CYS A 308 -20.21 11.88 -11.44
CA CYS A 308 -21.07 10.94 -10.71
C CYS A 308 -21.85 11.64 -9.58
N LEU A 309 -21.19 12.48 -8.77
CA LEU A 309 -21.85 13.21 -7.68
C LEU A 309 -22.86 14.26 -8.18
N ILE A 310 -22.57 14.91 -9.31
CA ILE A 310 -23.50 15.82 -9.99
C ILE A 310 -24.73 15.06 -10.48
N ALA A 311 -24.55 13.88 -11.09
CA ALA A 311 -25.66 13.04 -11.55
C ALA A 311 -26.57 12.58 -10.41
N TYR A 312 -26.01 12.36 -9.21
CA TYR A 312 -26.80 12.10 -7.99
C TYR A 312 -27.52 13.34 -7.43
N GLY A 313 -27.16 14.56 -7.85
CA GLY A 313 -27.72 15.80 -7.32
C GLY A 313 -27.21 16.19 -5.92
N ALA A 314 -26.09 15.63 -5.47
CA ALA A 314 -25.58 15.82 -4.10
C ALA A 314 -24.71 17.09 -3.97
N SER A 315 -25.34 18.27 -4.05
CA SER A 315 -24.66 19.58 -4.05
C SER A 315 -23.82 19.85 -2.78
N GLN A 316 -24.37 19.56 -1.60
CA GLN A 316 -23.67 19.75 -0.32
C GLN A 316 -22.44 18.83 -0.19
N LEU A 317 -22.54 17.60 -0.69
CA LEU A 317 -21.42 16.66 -0.68
C LEU A 317 -20.29 17.10 -1.62
N LEU A 318 -20.64 17.72 -2.76
CA LEU A 318 -19.65 18.33 -3.66
C LEU A 318 -18.89 19.46 -2.97
N LEU A 319 -19.60 20.36 -2.26
CA LEU A 319 -18.99 21.44 -1.50
C LEU A 319 -18.05 20.91 -0.40
N GLU A 320 -18.49 19.90 0.35
CA GLU A 320 -17.69 19.28 1.42
C GLU A 320 -16.42 18.62 0.86
N ARG A 321 -16.54 17.85 -0.22
CA ARG A 321 -15.43 17.03 -0.74
C ARG A 321 -14.43 17.83 -1.56
N LEU A 322 -14.89 18.79 -2.37
CA LEU A 322 -14.02 19.57 -3.26
C LEU A 322 -13.45 20.83 -2.59
N MET A 323 -14.17 21.45 -1.65
CA MET A 323 -13.72 22.70 -1.01
C MET A 323 -13.35 22.51 0.46
N LEU A 324 -14.31 22.11 1.31
CA LEU A 324 -14.11 22.11 2.77
C LEU A 324 -13.03 21.12 3.23
N SER A 325 -13.00 19.93 2.65
CA SER A 325 -12.07 18.85 3.02
C SER A 325 -10.69 18.96 2.36
N SER A 326 -10.54 19.81 1.34
CA SER A 326 -9.30 19.93 0.56
C SER A 326 -8.50 21.16 0.98
N ASP A 327 -8.87 22.33 0.45
CA ASP A 327 -8.05 23.54 0.41
C ASP A 327 -8.86 24.82 0.65
N ALA A 328 -9.90 24.76 1.49
CA ALA A 328 -10.62 25.94 1.96
C ALA A 328 -9.66 27.01 2.53
N HIS A 329 -9.81 28.25 2.04
CA HIS A 329 -8.99 29.37 2.43
C HIS A 329 -9.82 30.65 2.49
N GLU A 330 -9.61 31.44 3.53
CA GLU A 330 -10.21 32.77 3.68
C GLU A 330 -9.42 33.80 2.89
N VAL A 331 -10.15 34.61 2.11
CA VAL A 331 -9.60 35.68 1.27
C VAL A 331 -10.37 36.96 1.52
N ASP A 332 -9.65 38.07 1.67
CA ASP A 332 -10.21 39.41 1.73
C ASP A 332 -10.42 39.92 0.29
N ILE A 333 -11.61 40.41 -0.05
CA ILE A 333 -11.94 40.95 -1.38
C ILE A 333 -12.55 42.34 -1.23
N CYS A 334 -12.13 43.28 -2.08
CA CYS A 334 -12.69 44.62 -2.10
C CYS A 334 -13.94 44.68 -2.99
N GLU A 335 -15.04 45.20 -2.45
CA GLU A 335 -16.33 45.38 -3.13
C GLU A 335 -16.25 46.35 -4.32
N VAL A 336 -15.37 47.37 -4.23
CA VAL A 336 -15.27 48.42 -5.26
C VAL A 336 -14.44 47.97 -6.46
N CYS A 337 -13.27 47.38 -6.24
CA CYS A 337 -12.36 47.01 -7.32
C CYS A 337 -12.41 45.52 -7.70
N GLY A 338 -12.97 44.66 -6.84
CA GLY A 338 -13.07 43.22 -7.06
C GLY A 338 -11.75 42.47 -6.98
N LEU A 339 -10.70 43.10 -6.45
CA LEU A 339 -9.36 42.50 -6.28
C LEU A 339 -9.18 41.99 -4.86
N MET A 340 -8.34 40.96 -4.73
CA MET A 340 -7.97 40.37 -3.44
C MET A 340 -7.08 41.33 -2.65
N GLY A 341 -7.44 41.57 -1.40
CA GLY A 341 -6.68 42.33 -0.42
C GLY A 341 -5.87 41.44 0.52
N TYR A 342 -5.24 42.06 1.51
CA TYR A 342 -4.51 41.38 2.58
C TYR A 342 -4.80 42.04 3.91
N GLN A 343 -5.22 41.27 4.92
CA GLN A 343 -5.51 41.74 6.28
C GLN A 343 -6.52 42.91 6.31
N GLY A 344 -7.58 42.81 5.51
CA GLY A 344 -8.62 43.85 5.44
C GLY A 344 -8.22 45.13 4.70
N TRP A 345 -7.07 45.13 4.02
CA TRP A 345 -6.57 46.27 3.24
C TRP A 345 -6.57 45.98 1.74
N CYS A 346 -7.17 46.88 0.96
CA CYS A 346 -7.07 46.85 -0.50
C CYS A 346 -5.86 47.65 -0.98
N GLN A 347 -4.89 47.00 -1.62
CA GLN A 347 -3.69 47.67 -2.13
C GLN A 347 -3.97 48.65 -3.29
N THR A 348 -4.98 48.36 -4.11
CA THR A 348 -5.32 49.21 -5.27
C THR A 348 -6.10 50.45 -4.87
N CYS A 349 -7.13 50.30 -4.04
CA CYS A 349 -7.96 51.41 -3.56
C CYS A 349 -7.36 52.14 -2.35
N LYS A 350 -6.31 51.60 -1.74
CA LYS A 350 -5.65 52.12 -0.52
C LYS A 350 -6.66 52.44 0.59
N SER A 351 -7.62 51.55 0.78
CA SER A 351 -8.72 51.72 1.72
C SER A 351 -9.05 50.38 2.37
N THR A 352 -9.46 50.46 3.64
CA THR A 352 -10.09 49.35 4.38
C THR A 352 -11.60 49.30 4.18
N ARG A 353 -12.21 50.37 3.66
CA ARG A 353 -13.67 50.47 3.48
C ARG A 353 -14.12 49.56 2.34
N GLY A 354 -15.08 48.69 2.62
CA GLY A 354 -15.65 47.75 1.62
C GLY A 354 -14.73 46.57 1.31
N VAL A 355 -13.96 46.08 2.29
CA VAL A 355 -13.23 44.81 2.17
C VAL A 355 -13.96 43.75 2.99
N THR A 356 -14.42 42.70 2.33
CA THR A 356 -15.16 41.59 2.94
C THR A 356 -14.36 40.29 2.88
N ARG A 357 -14.53 39.45 3.90
CA ARG A 357 -13.92 38.12 3.97
C ARG A 357 -14.85 37.09 3.37
N MET A 358 -14.33 36.29 2.45
CA MET A 358 -15.04 35.10 1.96
C MET A 358 -14.13 33.89 1.92
N THR A 359 -14.73 32.71 2.09
CA THR A 359 -14.03 31.44 1.94
C THR A 359 -14.09 31.00 0.48
N MET A 360 -12.94 30.68 -0.11
CA MET A 360 -12.85 30.09 -1.44
C MET A 360 -11.79 28.98 -1.48
N PRO A 361 -11.80 28.06 -2.47
CA PRO A 361 -10.71 27.12 -2.66
C PRO A 361 -9.39 27.85 -2.92
N TYR A 362 -8.32 27.43 -2.26
CA TYR A 362 -6.99 28.01 -2.47
C TYR A 362 -6.52 27.84 -3.91
N ALA A 363 -6.87 26.73 -4.58
CA ALA A 363 -6.60 26.54 -6.00
C ALA A 363 -7.23 27.64 -6.87
N ALA A 364 -8.44 28.10 -6.55
CA ALA A 364 -9.08 29.20 -7.26
C ALA A 364 -8.37 30.54 -7.01
N LYS A 365 -7.89 30.79 -5.78
CA LYS A 365 -7.07 31.97 -5.46
C LYS A 365 -5.78 31.96 -6.28
N LEU A 366 -5.11 30.82 -6.34
CA LEU A 366 -3.86 30.65 -7.09
C LEU A 366 -4.08 30.91 -8.58
N LEU A 367 -5.16 30.37 -9.16
CA LEU A 367 -5.55 30.63 -10.55
C LEU A 367 -5.73 32.12 -10.83
N VAL A 368 -6.40 32.85 -9.95
CA VAL A 368 -6.58 34.30 -10.10
C VAL A 368 -5.22 35.02 -10.08
N GLN A 369 -4.29 34.62 -9.21
CA GLN A 369 -2.94 35.19 -9.16
C GLN A 369 -2.12 34.88 -10.43
N GLU A 370 -2.23 33.66 -10.97
CA GLU A 370 -1.59 33.29 -12.23
C GLU A 370 -2.14 34.10 -13.41
N LEU A 371 -3.46 34.30 -13.50
CA LEU A 371 -4.09 35.15 -14.51
C LEU A 371 -3.62 36.60 -14.42
N LEU A 372 -3.54 37.15 -13.21
CA LEU A 372 -3.02 38.51 -12.98
C LEU A 372 -1.56 38.65 -13.45
N SER A 373 -0.74 37.61 -13.26
CA SER A 373 0.66 37.60 -13.73
C SER A 373 0.78 37.60 -15.26
N MET A 374 -0.23 37.10 -15.97
CA MET A 374 -0.32 37.11 -17.43
C MET A 374 -1.02 38.36 -17.99
N ASN A 375 -1.16 39.41 -17.17
CA ASN A 375 -1.84 40.66 -17.53
C ASN A 375 -3.34 40.48 -17.84
N VAL A 376 -3.97 39.44 -17.27
CA VAL A 376 -5.42 39.23 -17.33
C VAL A 376 -6.04 39.69 -16.01
N LEU A 377 -6.78 40.80 -16.04
CA LEU A 377 -7.42 41.34 -14.84
C LEU A 377 -8.72 40.61 -14.51
N VAL A 378 -8.70 39.79 -13.46
CA VAL A 378 -9.91 39.14 -12.93
C VAL A 378 -10.51 40.01 -11.82
N ARG A 379 -11.74 40.48 -12.01
CA ARG A 379 -12.51 41.24 -11.00
C ARG A 379 -13.67 40.40 -10.48
N LEU A 380 -13.68 40.16 -9.17
CA LEU A 380 -14.74 39.44 -8.50
C LEU A 380 -15.85 40.42 -8.09
N LYS A 381 -17.07 40.21 -8.58
CA LYS A 381 -18.25 40.96 -8.16
C LYS A 381 -18.91 40.23 -7.00
N LEU A 382 -19.16 40.94 -5.92
CA LEU A 382 -19.80 40.40 -4.72
C LEU A 382 -21.27 40.82 -4.70
N GLU A 383 -22.13 39.90 -4.28
CA GLU A 383 -23.56 40.12 -4.07
C GLU A 383 -23.94 39.47 -2.72
N ASP A 384 -24.97 40.01 -2.06
CA ASP A 384 -25.45 39.48 -0.79
C ASP A 384 -26.16 38.13 -1.02
N GLU A 385 -25.83 37.14 -0.18
CA GLU A 385 -26.48 35.82 -0.22
C GLU A 385 -27.99 35.91 0.07
N PHE A 386 -28.38 36.86 0.91
CA PHE A 386 -29.77 37.16 1.24
C PHE A 386 -30.09 38.59 0.81
N PRO A 387 -30.51 38.81 -0.44
CA PRO A 387 -30.96 40.12 -0.86
C PRO A 387 -32.20 40.50 -0.05
N HIS A 388 -32.17 41.64 0.62
CA HIS A 388 -33.39 42.19 1.20
C HIS A 388 -34.41 42.39 0.06
N PRO A 389 -35.66 41.90 0.20
CA PRO A 389 -36.69 42.18 -0.78
C PRO A 389 -36.83 43.70 -0.89
N LYS A 390 -36.73 44.19 -2.13
CA LYS A 390 -36.91 45.62 -2.44
C LYS A 390 -38.32 46.09 -2.15
#